data_AF-A0A3D4UPK2-F1
#
_entry.id   AF-A0A3D4UPK2-F1
#
_cell.length_a   1.000
_cell.length_b   1.000
_cell.length_c   1.000
_cell.angle_alpha   90.00
_cell.angle_beta   90.00
_cell.angle_gamma   90.00
#
_symmetry.space_group_name_H-M   'P 1'
#
loop_
_entity.id
_entity.type
_entity.pdbx_description
1 polymer ?
#
loop_
_entity_poly.entity_id
_entity_poly.type
_entity_poly.pdbx_seq_one_letter_code
_entity_poly.pdbx_strand_id
1 'polypeptide(L)'
;MMIPSIDIQNGQAVQLVGGETKAIDAGDPRPIAERFSRVGEIALIDLDAAMRTGSNTELLKEICARYPCRVGGGIRDAQTAIDWLDAGARKVILGTAATPEILRELPRDRVIAALDARHDKIVVEGWKKETTDTIEDRMLELRDLVSGFLVTFVECEGRMGGMPFDRVEQLVACSGDAKLTAAGGVRNADDIARIDALGADAQVGMALYTGAIDLADGFCATLRSDRADGLWPTVVCDERGTTLGLVYSNFESIRKSITTGTGVYYSRSRQSLWQKGETSGNTQRLTRIDADCDRDALRFTVEQTGSGFCHLGTTSCFGDSTGLDRLTRTIADRIEHAPQGSYTRRLLDDPSLLGAKIREEADELIAAESKSEAVHEAADVLFFALTRAA
;
A
#
# COMPACT_ATOMS: atom_id res chain seq x y z
N MET A 1 13.36 -0.67 -2.59
CA MET A 1 12.10 -0.63 -3.38
C MET A 1 11.73 0.80 -3.73
N MET A 2 10.90 1.02 -4.76
CA MET A 2 10.36 2.34 -5.08
C MET A 2 9.17 2.67 -4.17
N ILE A 3 9.11 3.92 -3.69
CA ILE A 3 7.96 4.50 -3.01
C ILE A 3 7.49 5.73 -3.79
N PRO A 4 6.39 5.65 -4.56
CA PRO A 4 5.84 6.80 -5.25
C PRO A 4 5.40 7.88 -4.25
N SER A 5 5.77 9.14 -4.48
CA SER A 5 5.34 10.26 -3.62
C SER A 5 4.32 11.16 -4.32
N ILE A 6 3.41 11.69 -3.52
CA ILE A 6 2.37 12.64 -3.92
C ILE A 6 2.44 13.80 -2.93
N ASP A 7 2.94 14.93 -3.40
CA ASP A 7 2.93 16.18 -2.63
C ASP A 7 1.62 16.92 -2.91
N ILE A 8 0.96 17.40 -1.85
CA ILE A 8 -0.39 17.96 -1.93
C ILE A 8 -0.35 19.42 -1.45
N GLN A 9 -0.86 20.32 -2.30
CA GLN A 9 -0.97 21.75 -2.02
C GLN A 9 -2.28 22.30 -2.57
N ASN A 10 -3.03 23.03 -1.77
CA ASN A 10 -4.37 23.55 -2.06
C ASN A 10 -5.33 22.45 -2.59
N GLY A 11 -5.28 21.26 -1.99
CA GLY A 11 -6.08 20.11 -2.39
C GLY A 11 -5.70 19.48 -3.73
N GLN A 12 -4.60 19.88 -4.36
CA GLN A 12 -4.12 19.35 -5.63
C GLN A 12 -2.79 18.63 -5.46
N ALA A 13 -2.57 17.56 -6.23
CA ALA A 13 -1.25 16.95 -6.38
C ALA A 13 -0.34 17.89 -7.17
N VAL A 14 0.83 18.20 -6.61
CA VAL A 14 1.80 19.11 -7.21
C VAL A 14 3.20 18.50 -7.20
N GLN A 15 4.10 19.07 -7.99
CA GLN A 15 5.54 18.83 -7.84
C GLN A 15 6.27 20.17 -7.79
N LEU A 16 7.20 20.29 -6.84
CA LEU A 16 8.02 21.47 -6.65
C LEU A 16 9.45 21.21 -7.12
N VAL A 17 10.08 22.18 -7.77
CA VAL A 17 11.53 22.19 -8.02
C VAL A 17 12.20 22.96 -6.90
N GLY A 18 13.18 22.32 -6.25
CA GLY A 18 13.86 22.92 -5.10
C GLY A 18 12.91 23.30 -3.95
N GLY A 19 11.77 22.62 -3.81
CA GLY A 19 10.86 22.76 -2.67
C GLY A 19 10.07 24.08 -2.63
N GLU A 20 10.24 24.94 -3.62
CA GLU A 20 9.62 26.28 -3.62
C GLU A 20 8.84 26.56 -4.90
N THR A 21 9.39 26.19 -6.07
CA THR A 21 8.79 26.56 -7.35
C THR A 21 7.88 25.44 -7.85
N LYS A 22 6.56 25.69 -7.92
CA LYS A 22 5.61 24.76 -8.51
C LYS A 22 5.92 24.54 -9.98
N ALA A 23 6.30 23.31 -10.33
CA ALA A 23 6.64 22.91 -11.69
C ALA A 23 5.52 22.14 -12.37
N ILE A 24 4.77 21.33 -11.60
CA ILE A 24 3.65 20.54 -12.12
C ILE A 24 2.43 20.74 -11.23
N ASP A 25 1.28 20.94 -11.86
CA ASP A 25 -0.03 20.75 -11.28
C ASP A 25 -0.63 19.48 -11.92
N ALA A 26 -0.83 18.44 -11.11
CA ALA A 26 -1.35 17.17 -11.57
C ALA A 26 -2.85 16.98 -11.26
N GLY A 27 -3.51 18.01 -10.72
CA GLY A 27 -4.93 17.97 -10.43
C GLY A 27 -5.28 17.20 -9.15
N ASP A 28 -6.41 16.50 -9.17
CA ASP A 28 -6.91 15.69 -8.05
C ASP A 28 -5.93 14.55 -7.68
N PRO A 29 -5.50 14.44 -6.40
CA PRO A 29 -4.60 13.36 -5.98
C PRO A 29 -5.24 11.97 -5.96
N ARG A 30 -6.58 11.82 -5.93
CA ARG A 30 -7.24 10.51 -5.75
C ARG A 30 -6.96 9.51 -6.89
N PRO A 31 -7.11 9.87 -8.18
CA PRO A 31 -6.75 8.97 -9.29
C PRO A 31 -5.25 8.64 -9.31
N ILE A 32 -4.40 9.57 -8.85
CA ILE A 32 -2.95 9.36 -8.78
C ILE A 32 -2.61 8.36 -7.67
N ALA A 33 -3.22 8.51 -6.50
CA ALA A 33 -3.08 7.57 -5.39
C ALA A 33 -3.58 6.17 -5.77
N GLU A 34 -4.73 6.06 -6.46
CA GLU A 34 -5.20 4.78 -6.99
C GLU A 34 -4.17 4.15 -7.93
N ARG A 35 -3.62 4.92 -8.87
CA ARG A 35 -2.62 4.41 -9.81
C ARG A 35 -1.33 3.99 -9.11
N PHE A 36 -0.78 4.83 -8.25
CA PHE A 36 0.51 4.61 -7.58
C PHE A 36 0.44 3.48 -6.54
N SER A 37 -0.68 3.35 -5.82
CA SER A 37 -0.87 2.29 -4.82
C SER A 37 -1.01 0.88 -5.42
N ARG A 38 -1.12 0.75 -6.75
CA ARG A 38 -1.06 -0.54 -7.43
C ARG A 38 0.25 -1.27 -7.22
N VAL A 39 1.34 -0.59 -6.84
CA VAL A 39 2.70 -1.21 -6.74
C VAL A 39 3.35 -1.04 -5.36
N GLY A 40 2.55 -1.06 -4.29
CA GLY A 40 3.03 -1.00 -2.91
C GLY A 40 2.53 0.22 -2.17
N GLU A 41 3.31 0.69 -1.20
CA GLU A 41 2.98 1.87 -0.39
C GLU A 41 3.28 3.17 -1.14
N ILE A 42 2.47 4.21 -0.89
CA ILE A 42 2.69 5.57 -1.40
C ILE A 42 3.04 6.54 -0.27
N ALA A 43 3.81 7.58 -0.57
CA ALA A 43 4.09 8.68 0.35
C ALA A 43 3.16 9.87 0.05
N LEU A 44 2.39 10.33 1.04
CA LEU A 44 1.56 11.52 0.95
C LEU A 44 2.18 12.64 1.79
N ILE A 45 2.50 13.78 1.18
CA ILE A 45 3.11 14.92 1.86
C ILE A 45 2.16 16.12 1.81
N ASP A 46 1.64 16.54 2.97
CA ASP A 46 0.83 17.76 3.08
C ASP A 46 1.73 19.00 3.13
N LEU A 47 1.91 19.63 1.98
CA LEU A 47 2.76 20.81 1.86
C LEU A 47 2.14 22.02 2.57
N ASP A 48 0.81 22.16 2.57
CA ASP A 48 0.16 23.29 3.24
C ASP A 48 0.35 23.21 4.76
N ALA A 49 0.18 22.01 5.33
CA ALA A 49 0.42 21.78 6.74
C ALA A 49 1.91 21.95 7.08
N ALA A 50 2.83 21.50 6.22
CA ALA A 50 4.27 21.71 6.40
C ALA A 50 4.65 23.20 6.40
N MET A 51 4.12 23.97 5.45
CA MET A 51 4.39 25.40 5.26
C MET A 51 3.58 26.32 6.18
N ARG A 52 2.62 25.78 6.95
CA ARG A 52 1.70 26.54 7.82
C ARG A 52 0.80 27.50 7.04
N THR A 53 0.41 27.13 5.82
CA THR A 53 -0.49 27.90 4.95
C THR A 53 -1.91 27.35 4.94
N GLY A 54 -2.12 26.14 5.47
CA GLY A 54 -3.42 25.47 5.48
C GLY A 54 -3.27 24.02 5.94
N SER A 55 -4.24 23.19 5.55
CA SER A 55 -4.19 21.74 5.77
C SER A 55 -5.05 21.03 4.73
N ASN A 56 -4.62 19.83 4.34
CA ASN A 56 -5.34 18.92 3.47
C ASN A 56 -5.85 17.68 4.23
N THR A 57 -6.00 17.77 5.56
CA THR A 57 -6.28 16.62 6.45
C THR A 57 -7.38 15.69 5.94
N GLU A 58 -8.58 16.20 5.65
CA GLU A 58 -9.72 15.35 5.26
C GLU A 58 -9.46 14.57 3.97
N LEU A 59 -8.82 15.21 2.98
CA LEU A 59 -8.44 14.58 1.73
C LEU A 59 -7.42 13.46 1.94
N LEU A 60 -6.38 13.71 2.75
CA LEU A 60 -5.36 12.70 3.03
C LEU A 60 -5.94 11.54 3.85
N LYS A 61 -6.86 11.80 4.80
CA LYS A 61 -7.55 10.75 5.56
C LYS A 61 -8.40 9.85 4.65
N GLU A 62 -9.10 10.44 3.66
CA GLU A 62 -9.84 9.67 2.65
C GLU A 62 -8.91 8.71 1.88
N ILE A 63 -7.73 9.18 1.48
CA ILE A 63 -6.75 8.37 0.73
C ILE A 63 -6.14 7.29 1.64
N CYS A 64 -5.77 7.61 2.88
CA CYS A 64 -5.20 6.66 3.84
C CYS A 64 -6.16 5.52 4.22
N ALA A 65 -7.45 5.81 4.30
CA ALA A 65 -8.46 4.78 4.55
C ALA A 65 -8.58 3.75 3.41
N ARG A 66 -8.14 4.09 2.19
CA ARG A 66 -8.29 3.23 1.00
C ARG A 66 -6.99 2.55 0.58
N TYR A 67 -5.86 3.23 0.77
CA TYR A 67 -4.59 2.81 0.18
C TYR A 67 -3.48 2.70 1.25
N PRO A 68 -2.48 1.83 1.03
CA PRO A 68 -1.29 1.78 1.88
C PRO A 68 -0.50 3.08 1.76
N CYS A 69 -0.55 3.93 2.78
CA CYS A 69 0.09 5.25 2.77
C CYS A 69 1.04 5.43 3.95
N ARG A 70 2.18 6.09 3.70
CA ARG A 70 2.93 6.82 4.73
C ARG A 70 2.66 8.31 4.58
N VAL A 71 2.46 9.01 5.69
CA VAL A 71 2.01 10.41 5.69
C VAL A 71 3.04 11.31 6.34
N GLY A 72 3.37 12.42 5.69
CA GLY A 72 4.22 13.48 6.23
C GLY A 72 3.62 14.86 5.98
N GLY A 73 4.25 15.87 6.57
CA GLY A 73 3.86 17.27 6.44
C GLY A 73 3.06 17.77 7.64
N GLY A 74 3.63 18.73 8.37
CA GLY A 74 2.94 19.42 9.46
C GLY A 74 2.70 18.64 10.76
N ILE A 75 3.19 17.41 10.89
CA ILE A 75 3.14 16.62 12.13
C ILE A 75 4.15 17.20 13.13
N ARG A 76 3.66 17.72 14.27
CA ARG A 76 4.46 18.50 15.23
C ARG A 76 4.45 17.97 16.66
N ASP A 77 3.60 17.00 16.93
CA ASP A 77 3.40 16.38 18.24
C ASP A 77 2.94 14.93 18.08
N ALA A 78 3.01 14.17 19.18
CA ALA A 78 2.67 12.75 19.21
C ALA A 78 1.17 12.53 18.94
N GLN A 79 0.29 13.41 19.43
CA GLN A 79 -1.15 13.26 19.23
C GLN A 79 -1.53 13.35 17.75
N THR A 80 -1.00 14.33 17.02
CA THR A 80 -1.22 14.46 15.57
C THR A 80 -0.71 13.24 14.82
N ALA A 81 0.42 12.67 15.24
CA ALA A 81 0.93 11.43 14.66
C ALA A 81 -0.02 10.24 14.92
N ILE A 82 -0.54 10.09 16.14
CA ILE A 82 -1.51 9.06 16.49
C ILE A 82 -2.80 9.22 15.66
N ASP A 83 -3.31 10.45 15.52
CA ASP A 83 -4.52 10.73 14.73
C ASP A 83 -4.36 10.28 13.25
N TRP A 84 -3.15 10.37 12.69
CA TRP A 84 -2.85 9.85 11.35
C TRP A 84 -2.83 8.33 11.28
N LEU A 85 -2.24 7.68 12.30
CA LEU A 85 -2.23 6.22 12.39
C LEU A 85 -3.65 5.67 12.54
N ASP A 86 -4.49 6.30 13.36
CA ASP A 86 -5.90 5.95 13.55
C ASP A 86 -6.73 6.18 12.28
N ALA A 87 -6.34 7.15 11.45
CA ALA A 87 -6.94 7.38 10.13
C ALA A 87 -6.49 6.38 9.04
N GLY A 88 -5.65 5.39 9.38
CA GLY A 88 -5.23 4.32 8.48
C GLY A 88 -3.83 4.47 7.88
N ALA A 89 -3.08 5.53 8.21
CA ALA A 89 -1.70 5.67 7.75
C ALA A 89 -0.85 4.51 8.28
N ARG A 90 -0.13 3.82 7.39
CA ARG A 90 0.80 2.75 7.76
C ARG A 90 2.01 3.28 8.49
N LYS A 91 2.50 4.46 8.14
CA LYS A 91 3.59 5.13 8.86
C LYS A 91 3.39 6.64 8.86
N VAL A 92 3.95 7.29 9.87
CA VAL A 92 4.04 8.75 9.94
C VAL A 92 5.48 9.20 9.73
N ILE A 93 5.64 10.30 9.02
CA ILE A 93 6.92 10.92 8.68
C ILE A 93 7.03 12.23 9.45
N LEU A 94 7.93 12.27 10.43
CA LEU A 94 8.20 13.46 11.23
C LEU A 94 9.50 14.10 10.74
N GLY A 95 9.44 15.37 10.33
CA GLY A 95 10.61 16.16 9.97
C GLY A 95 11.23 16.83 11.20
N THR A 96 11.16 18.16 11.27
CA THR A 96 11.74 18.97 12.36
C THR A 96 11.25 18.60 13.78
N ALA A 97 10.11 17.91 13.88
CA ALA A 97 9.54 17.46 15.16
C ALA A 97 10.02 16.06 15.59
N ALA A 98 10.88 15.40 14.81
CA ALA A 98 11.46 14.11 15.18
C ALA A 98 12.52 14.27 16.27
N THR A 99 12.08 14.51 17.50
CA THR A 99 12.93 14.55 18.70
C THR A 99 12.77 13.29 19.54
N PRO A 100 13.77 12.89 20.34
CA PRO A 100 13.66 11.71 21.20
C PRO A 100 12.47 11.73 22.16
N GLU A 101 12.02 12.91 22.58
CA GLU A 101 10.86 13.08 23.46
C GLU A 101 9.58 12.63 22.74
N ILE A 102 9.29 13.21 21.56
CA ILE A 102 8.09 12.89 20.78
C ILE A 102 8.13 11.44 20.28
N LEU A 103 9.29 10.98 19.80
CA LEU A 103 9.39 9.65 19.19
C LEU A 103 9.19 8.52 20.21
N ARG A 104 9.52 8.72 21.49
CA ARG A 104 9.28 7.72 22.54
C ARG A 104 7.80 7.53 22.87
N GLU A 105 6.95 8.49 22.52
CA GLU A 105 5.50 8.40 22.68
C GLU A 105 4.84 7.61 21.55
N LEU A 106 5.59 7.26 20.50
CA LEU A 106 5.06 6.65 19.28
C LEU A 106 5.56 5.21 19.09
N PRO A 107 4.76 4.35 18.41
CA PRO A 107 5.19 2.99 18.08
C PRO A 107 6.31 3.03 17.05
N ARG A 108 7.53 2.63 17.46
CA ARG A 108 8.76 2.66 16.65
C ARG A 108 8.58 2.14 15.22
N ASP A 109 7.89 1.00 15.06
CA ASP A 109 7.65 0.31 13.79
C ASP A 109 6.80 1.14 12.79
N ARG A 110 6.12 2.17 13.28
CA ARG A 110 5.22 3.04 12.51
C ARG A 110 5.77 4.45 12.26
N VAL A 111 7.00 4.73 12.68
CA VAL A 111 7.59 6.08 12.57
C VAL A 111 8.78 6.11 11.61
N ILE A 112 8.85 7.18 10.83
CA ILE A 112 9.96 7.56 9.96
C ILE A 112 10.43 8.96 10.36
N ALA A 113 11.73 9.15 10.54
CA ALA A 113 12.32 10.49 10.68
C ALA A 113 12.75 11.03 9.31
N ALA A 114 12.22 12.18 8.91
CA ALA A 114 12.65 12.89 7.70
C ALA A 114 13.82 13.82 8.01
N LEU A 115 14.90 13.64 7.27
CA LEU A 115 16.15 14.39 7.37
C LEU A 115 16.41 15.04 6.01
N ASP A 116 16.06 16.32 5.89
CA ASP A 116 16.39 17.10 4.71
C ASP A 116 17.81 17.65 4.86
N ALA A 117 18.66 17.40 3.88
CA ALA A 117 20.06 17.79 3.93
C ALA A 117 20.52 18.51 2.67
N ARG A 118 21.42 19.47 2.86
CA ARG A 118 22.14 20.15 1.77
C ARG A 118 23.63 20.06 2.03
N HIS A 119 24.37 19.42 1.12
CA HIS A 119 25.81 19.17 1.31
C HIS A 119 26.13 18.55 2.68
N ASP A 120 25.42 17.48 3.04
CA ASP A 120 25.53 16.73 4.31
C ASP A 120 25.14 17.45 5.60
N LYS A 121 24.65 18.70 5.52
CA LYS A 121 24.14 19.42 6.68
C LYS A 121 22.62 19.43 6.70
N ILE A 122 22.05 19.19 7.88
CA ILE A 122 20.61 19.22 8.07
C ILE A 122 20.09 20.63 7.86
N VAL A 123 19.02 20.75 7.07
CA VAL A 123 18.30 21.99 6.84
C VAL A 123 16.89 21.93 7.43
N VAL A 124 16.45 23.04 7.99
CA VAL A 124 15.13 23.18 8.63
C VAL A 124 14.38 24.40 8.09
N GLU A 125 13.15 24.62 8.59
CA GLU A 125 12.31 25.76 8.21
C GLU A 125 12.03 25.83 6.69
N GLY A 126 11.75 24.69 6.05
CA GLY A 126 11.56 24.62 4.61
C GLY A 126 12.84 24.92 3.84
N TRP A 127 13.96 24.36 4.30
CA TRP A 127 15.30 24.44 3.69
C TRP A 127 15.96 25.82 3.70
N LYS A 128 15.44 26.74 4.54
CA LYS A 128 15.94 28.11 4.67
C LYS A 128 17.09 28.25 5.66
N LYS A 129 17.18 27.34 6.63
CA LYS A 129 18.17 27.41 7.71
C LYS A 129 19.00 26.14 7.78
N GLU A 130 20.29 26.28 7.54
CA GLU A 130 21.28 25.22 7.76
C GLU A 130 21.57 25.11 9.27
N THR A 131 21.70 23.88 9.76
CA THR A 131 22.09 23.58 11.13
C THR A 131 23.55 23.14 11.20
N THR A 132 24.07 22.96 12.41
CA THR A 132 25.42 22.41 12.61
C THR A 132 25.48 20.89 12.47
N ASP A 133 24.33 20.23 12.60
CA ASP A 133 24.25 18.78 12.71
C ASP A 133 24.35 18.13 11.33
N THR A 134 25.09 17.02 11.27
CA THR A 134 25.16 16.17 10.07
C THR A 134 23.99 15.19 10.02
N ILE A 135 23.80 14.54 8.87
CA ILE A 135 22.81 13.47 8.72
C ILE A 135 23.12 12.33 9.70
N GLU A 136 24.38 11.91 9.77
CA GLU A 136 24.85 10.83 10.63
C GLU A 136 24.62 11.13 12.12
N ASP A 137 24.91 12.35 12.57
CA ASP A 137 24.67 12.75 13.96
C ASP A 137 23.21 12.55 14.35
N ARG A 138 22.29 13.03 13.50
CA ARG A 138 20.84 12.87 13.72
C ARG A 138 20.40 11.41 13.57
N MET A 139 20.97 10.65 12.65
CA MET A 139 20.64 9.22 12.50
C MET A 139 21.07 8.43 13.74
N LEU A 140 22.26 8.67 14.27
CA LEU A 140 22.76 8.00 15.47
C LEU A 140 21.88 8.30 16.70
N GLU A 141 21.40 9.53 16.83
CA GLU A 141 20.49 9.93 17.91
C GLU A 141 19.12 9.23 17.84
N LEU A 142 18.60 9.00 16.62
CA LEU A 142 17.20 8.61 16.41
C LEU A 142 17.00 7.14 16.00
N ARG A 143 18.02 6.41 15.54
CA ARG A 143 17.89 5.08 14.89
C ARG A 143 17.20 4.01 15.74
N ASP A 144 17.32 4.11 17.07
CA ASP A 144 16.69 3.17 18.00
C ASP A 144 15.22 3.53 18.29
N LEU A 145 14.76 4.70 17.86
CA LEU A 145 13.41 5.23 18.09
C LEU A 145 12.52 5.19 16.85
N VAL A 146 13.08 4.92 15.67
CA VAL A 146 12.34 4.89 14.40
C VAL A 146 12.52 3.57 13.64
N SER A 147 11.56 3.26 12.77
CA SER A 147 11.65 2.14 11.83
C SER A 147 12.40 2.48 10.55
N GLY A 148 12.58 3.77 10.28
CA GLY A 148 13.24 4.22 9.06
C GLY A 148 13.56 5.71 9.06
N PHE A 149 14.39 6.07 8.09
CA PHE A 149 14.76 7.45 7.79
C PHE A 149 14.32 7.78 6.36
N LEU A 150 13.81 8.98 6.15
CA LEU A 150 13.65 9.57 4.82
C LEU A 150 14.71 10.66 4.67
N VAL A 151 15.74 10.41 3.88
CA VAL A 151 16.81 11.39 3.63
C VAL A 151 16.59 12.03 2.27
N THR A 152 16.39 13.35 2.28
CA THR A 152 16.20 14.14 1.05
C THR A 152 17.47 14.91 0.74
N PHE A 153 18.09 14.65 -0.42
CA PHE A 153 19.25 15.39 -0.91
C PHE A 153 18.78 16.65 -1.65
N VAL A 154 18.67 17.77 -0.94
CA VAL A 154 18.01 19.00 -1.40
C VAL A 154 18.66 19.60 -2.65
N GLU A 155 19.98 19.47 -2.80
CA GLU A 155 20.72 19.93 -3.99
C GLU A 155 20.27 19.26 -5.29
N CYS A 156 19.69 18.06 -5.21
CA CYS A 156 19.25 17.25 -6.34
C CYS A 156 17.71 17.26 -6.52
N GLU A 157 16.98 17.78 -5.54
CA GLU A 157 15.51 17.71 -5.45
C GLU A 157 14.81 18.45 -6.58
N GLY A 158 13.94 17.74 -7.31
CA GLY A 158 13.24 18.24 -8.50
C GLY A 158 14.14 18.58 -9.71
N ARG A 159 15.46 18.34 -9.64
CA ARG A 159 16.42 18.70 -10.71
C ARG A 159 16.88 17.54 -11.59
N MET A 160 16.51 16.30 -11.22
CA MET A 160 16.98 15.08 -11.89
C MET A 160 18.52 15.04 -12.02
N GLY A 161 19.23 15.59 -11.03
CA GLY A 161 20.70 15.71 -11.03
C GLY A 161 21.46 14.40 -10.78
N GLY A 162 20.76 13.34 -10.40
CA GLY A 162 21.33 12.05 -10.01
C GLY A 162 21.52 11.93 -8.50
N MET A 163 21.63 10.68 -8.02
CA MET A 163 21.79 10.37 -6.60
C MET A 163 23.26 10.21 -6.22
N PRO A 164 23.71 10.77 -5.08
CA PRO A 164 25.04 10.52 -4.55
C PRO A 164 25.10 9.11 -3.92
N PHE A 165 25.23 8.08 -4.74
CA PHE A 165 25.19 6.68 -4.32
C PHE A 165 26.19 6.33 -3.22
N ASP A 166 27.39 6.90 -3.25
CA ASP A 166 28.41 6.67 -2.22
C ASP A 166 27.95 7.20 -0.84
N ARG A 167 27.20 8.32 -0.82
CA ARG A 167 26.57 8.82 0.41
C ARG A 167 25.40 7.95 0.84
N VAL A 168 24.57 7.49 -0.10
CA VAL A 168 23.49 6.53 0.22
C VAL A 168 24.05 5.29 0.91
N GLU A 169 25.12 4.69 0.39
CA GLU A 169 25.79 3.53 0.99
C GLU A 169 26.26 3.81 2.43
N GLN A 170 26.92 4.96 2.65
CA GLN A 170 27.39 5.37 3.97
C GLN A 170 26.24 5.55 4.96
N LEU A 171 25.13 6.16 4.53
CA LEU A 171 23.96 6.37 5.37
C LEU A 171 23.22 5.05 5.68
N VAL A 172 23.17 4.10 4.74
CA VAL A 172 22.63 2.76 5.03
C VAL A 172 23.45 2.08 6.12
N ALA A 173 24.78 2.16 6.07
CA ALA A 173 25.62 1.60 7.13
C ALA A 173 25.38 2.29 8.50
N CYS A 174 25.00 3.57 8.49
CA CYS A 174 24.70 4.34 9.69
C CYS A 174 23.29 4.06 10.27
N SER A 175 22.33 3.59 9.45
CA SER A 175 20.92 3.47 9.84
C SER A 175 20.64 2.32 10.81
N GLY A 176 21.59 1.39 10.98
CA GLY A 176 21.38 0.20 11.81
C GLY A 176 20.22 -0.64 11.27
N ASP A 177 19.29 -1.03 12.14
CA ASP A 177 18.09 -1.79 11.75
C ASP A 177 16.99 -0.91 11.11
N ALA A 178 17.14 0.42 11.16
CA ALA A 178 16.18 1.33 10.55
C ALA A 178 16.37 1.35 9.01
N LYS A 179 15.25 1.29 8.27
CA LYS A 179 15.28 1.31 6.81
C LYS A 179 15.54 2.73 6.27
N LEU A 180 16.55 2.90 5.44
CA LEU A 180 16.78 4.17 4.74
C LEU A 180 15.89 4.26 3.49
N THR A 181 15.19 5.38 3.33
CA THR A 181 14.60 5.83 2.07
C THR A 181 15.38 7.05 1.58
N ALA A 182 15.97 6.98 0.39
CA ALA A 182 16.60 8.10 -0.28
C ALA A 182 15.61 8.84 -1.18
N ALA A 183 15.63 10.17 -1.15
CA ALA A 183 14.83 11.06 -1.98
C ALA A 183 15.70 12.17 -2.59
N GLY A 184 15.21 12.77 -3.68
CA GLY A 184 15.86 13.91 -4.33
C GLY A 184 16.96 13.53 -5.30
N GLY A 185 16.59 13.19 -6.54
CA GLY A 185 17.55 13.00 -7.63
C GLY A 185 17.46 11.69 -8.40
N VAL A 186 16.46 10.83 -8.12
CA VAL A 186 16.21 9.60 -8.89
C VAL A 186 15.80 9.96 -10.33
N ARG A 187 16.54 9.48 -11.33
CA ARG A 187 16.33 9.84 -12.75
C ARG A 187 15.65 8.75 -13.56
N ASN A 188 15.97 7.49 -13.27
CA ASN A 188 15.55 6.33 -14.05
C ASN A 188 15.40 5.08 -13.17
N ALA A 189 14.95 3.99 -13.77
CA ALA A 189 14.80 2.70 -13.10
C ALA A 189 16.14 2.12 -12.59
N ASP A 190 17.25 2.38 -13.29
CA ASP A 190 18.57 1.91 -12.85
C ASP A 190 19.02 2.57 -11.54
N ASP A 191 18.72 3.87 -11.35
CA ASP A 191 18.97 4.56 -10.09
C ASP A 191 18.18 3.88 -8.94
N ILE A 192 16.94 3.45 -9.18
CA ILE A 192 16.11 2.72 -8.20
C ILE A 192 16.73 1.34 -7.90
N ALA A 193 17.11 0.58 -8.92
CA ALA A 193 17.76 -0.71 -8.76
C ALA A 193 19.07 -0.60 -7.96
N ARG A 194 19.86 0.45 -8.22
CA ARG A 194 21.11 0.70 -7.51
C ARG A 194 20.89 1.10 -6.05
N ILE A 195 19.94 1.99 -5.76
CA ILE A 195 19.58 2.33 -4.36
C ILE A 195 19.13 1.08 -3.61
N ASP A 196 18.35 0.22 -4.27
CA ASP A 196 17.87 -1.02 -3.68
C ASP A 196 19.01 -2.02 -3.40
N ALA A 197 19.96 -2.14 -4.32
CA ALA A 197 21.15 -2.97 -4.13
C ALA A 197 22.04 -2.50 -2.97
N LEU A 198 22.00 -1.20 -2.63
CA LEU A 198 22.67 -0.64 -1.45
C LEU A 198 21.90 -0.90 -0.15
N GLY A 199 20.71 -1.49 -0.19
CA GLY A 199 19.90 -1.76 1.00
C GLY A 199 18.91 -0.65 1.36
N ALA A 200 18.70 0.35 0.49
CA ALA A 200 17.78 1.46 0.71
C ALA A 200 16.52 1.37 -0.18
N ASP A 201 15.51 2.17 0.16
CA ASP A 201 14.35 2.45 -0.69
C ASP A 201 14.52 3.79 -1.42
N ALA A 202 13.83 3.97 -2.53
CA ALA A 202 13.87 5.20 -3.33
C ALA A 202 12.48 5.85 -3.29
N GLN A 203 12.36 7.06 -2.74
CA GLN A 203 11.14 7.85 -2.88
C GLN A 203 11.18 8.61 -4.21
N VAL A 204 10.14 8.48 -5.02
CA VAL A 204 10.11 8.99 -6.39
C VAL A 204 8.86 9.84 -6.62
N GLY A 205 9.06 11.14 -6.85
CA GLY A 205 8.02 12.10 -7.23
C GLY A 205 8.17 12.53 -8.69
N MET A 206 8.89 13.62 -8.93
CA MET A 206 9.02 14.33 -10.21
C MET A 206 9.21 13.43 -11.44
N ALA A 207 10.03 12.39 -11.34
CA ALA A 207 10.31 11.48 -12.46
C ALA A 207 9.07 10.68 -12.91
N LEU A 208 8.16 10.32 -11.99
CA LEU A 208 6.89 9.67 -12.32
C LEU A 208 5.89 10.64 -12.97
N TYR A 209 5.89 11.90 -12.54
CA TYR A 209 4.96 12.92 -13.09
C TYR A 209 5.38 13.42 -14.47
N THR A 210 6.68 13.53 -14.71
CA THR A 210 7.25 13.90 -16.02
C THR A 210 7.27 12.76 -17.03
N GLY A 211 7.00 11.52 -16.58
CA GLY A 211 7.09 10.32 -17.41
C GLY A 211 8.53 9.87 -17.70
N ALA A 212 9.53 10.43 -17.00
CA ALA A 212 10.91 9.97 -17.07
C ALA A 212 11.07 8.53 -16.54
N ILE A 213 10.20 8.13 -15.61
CA ILE A 213 10.08 6.76 -15.09
C ILE A 213 8.63 6.32 -15.26
N ASP A 214 8.38 5.20 -15.94
CA ASP A 214 7.08 4.53 -15.85
C ASP A 214 6.97 3.79 -14.51
N LEU A 215 5.76 3.74 -13.96
CA LEU A 215 5.52 3.08 -12.67
C LEU A 215 5.92 1.60 -12.69
N ALA A 216 5.73 0.92 -13.83
CA ALA A 216 6.13 -0.48 -13.99
C ALA A 216 7.64 -0.64 -14.07
N ASP A 217 8.35 0.28 -14.75
CA ASP A 217 9.82 0.29 -14.80
C ASP A 217 10.39 0.40 -13.39
N GLY A 218 9.93 1.38 -12.60
CA GLY A 218 10.41 1.58 -11.24
C GLY A 218 10.08 0.44 -10.27
N PHE A 219 8.92 -0.20 -10.42
CA PHE A 219 8.56 -1.39 -9.64
C PHE A 219 9.45 -2.59 -10.02
N CYS A 220 9.53 -2.89 -11.32
CA CYS A 220 10.25 -4.07 -11.83
C CYS A 220 11.77 -3.96 -11.66
N ALA A 221 12.32 -2.75 -11.55
CA ALA A 221 13.75 -2.49 -11.31
C ALA A 221 14.32 -3.23 -10.08
N THR A 222 13.46 -3.59 -9.13
CA THR A 222 13.85 -4.22 -7.87
C THR A 222 13.45 -5.69 -7.74
N LEU A 223 12.83 -6.24 -8.78
CA LEU A 223 12.44 -7.65 -8.84
C LEU A 223 13.60 -8.52 -9.34
N ARG A 224 13.63 -9.77 -8.90
CA ARG A 224 14.61 -10.77 -9.33
C ARG A 224 13.83 -11.99 -9.82
N SER A 225 14.28 -12.68 -10.85
CA SER A 225 13.69 -13.96 -11.23
C SER A 225 14.73 -15.04 -11.01
N ASP A 226 14.36 -16.08 -10.29
CA ASP A 226 15.16 -17.29 -10.08
C ASP A 226 14.97 -18.29 -11.25
N ARG A 227 14.10 -17.96 -12.22
CA ARG A 227 13.74 -18.82 -13.33
C ARG A 227 14.59 -18.56 -14.57
N ALA A 228 14.93 -19.64 -15.27
CA ALA A 228 15.66 -19.55 -16.55
C ALA A 228 14.88 -18.83 -17.67
N ASP A 229 13.54 -18.78 -17.58
CA ASP A 229 12.69 -18.04 -18.53
C ASP A 229 12.50 -16.57 -18.15
N GLY A 230 13.07 -16.12 -17.03
CA GLY A 230 12.97 -14.74 -16.54
C GLY A 230 11.57 -14.33 -16.09
N LEU A 231 10.62 -15.27 -15.96
CA LEU A 231 9.27 -14.99 -15.50
C LEU A 231 9.21 -14.91 -13.98
N TRP A 232 8.25 -14.16 -13.46
CA TRP A 232 7.89 -14.19 -12.05
C TRP A 232 6.68 -15.08 -11.84
N PRO A 233 6.71 -16.06 -10.91
CA PRO A 233 5.50 -16.69 -10.42
C PRO A 233 4.62 -15.63 -9.75
N THR A 234 3.34 -15.62 -10.12
CA THR A 234 2.38 -14.63 -9.64
C THR A 234 1.18 -15.35 -9.01
N VAL A 235 1.03 -15.20 -7.70
CA VAL A 235 -0.14 -15.68 -6.97
C VAL A 235 -1.25 -14.64 -7.12
N VAL A 236 -2.42 -15.06 -7.62
CA VAL A 236 -3.59 -14.18 -7.73
C VAL A 236 -4.49 -14.43 -6.55
N CYS A 237 -4.86 -13.38 -5.81
CA CYS A 237 -5.77 -13.44 -4.68
C CYS A 237 -6.93 -12.46 -4.84
N ASP A 238 -8.06 -12.75 -4.20
CA ASP A 238 -9.11 -11.74 -3.99
C ASP A 238 -8.74 -10.77 -2.85
N GLU A 239 -9.59 -9.77 -2.63
CA GLU A 239 -9.41 -8.75 -1.59
C GLU A 239 -9.38 -9.30 -0.17
N ARG A 240 -9.90 -10.52 0.04
CA ARG A 240 -9.90 -11.21 1.34
C ARG A 240 -8.62 -12.03 1.55
N GLY A 241 -7.74 -12.07 0.55
CA GLY A 241 -6.53 -12.88 0.54
C GLY A 241 -6.76 -14.32 0.09
N THR A 242 -7.96 -14.67 -0.38
CA THR A 242 -8.24 -16.02 -0.89
C THR A 242 -7.49 -16.23 -2.19
N THR A 243 -6.68 -17.28 -2.28
CA THR A 243 -5.94 -17.60 -3.49
C THR A 243 -6.87 -18.10 -4.61
N LEU A 244 -6.86 -17.37 -5.73
CA LEU A 244 -7.63 -17.67 -6.93
C LEU A 244 -6.84 -18.55 -7.92
N GLY A 245 -5.53 -18.37 -8.00
CA GLY A 245 -4.70 -19.17 -8.90
C GLY A 245 -3.24 -18.77 -8.91
N LEU A 246 -2.43 -19.59 -9.58
CA LEU A 246 -1.03 -19.30 -9.89
C LEU A 246 -0.88 -19.04 -11.39
N VAL A 247 -0.29 -17.91 -11.73
CA VAL A 247 0.03 -17.50 -13.10
C VAL A 247 1.49 -17.09 -13.17
N TYR A 248 1.94 -16.65 -14.34
CA TYR A 248 3.29 -16.12 -14.52
C TYR A 248 3.19 -14.71 -15.09
N SER A 249 4.12 -13.86 -14.69
CA SER A 249 4.24 -12.50 -15.16
C SER A 249 5.59 -12.28 -15.81
N ASN A 250 5.62 -11.54 -16.91
CA ASN A 250 6.81 -10.87 -17.43
C ASN A 250 6.63 -9.35 -17.30
N PHE A 251 7.68 -8.59 -17.64
CA PHE A 251 7.66 -7.13 -17.57
C PHE A 251 6.47 -6.53 -18.33
N GLU A 252 6.21 -7.01 -19.56
CA GLU A 252 5.11 -6.51 -20.39
C GLU A 252 3.72 -6.73 -19.76
N SER A 253 3.51 -7.89 -19.13
CA SER A 253 2.27 -8.21 -18.44
C SER A 253 2.06 -7.31 -17.22
N ILE A 254 3.10 -7.06 -16.43
CA ILE A 254 3.07 -6.19 -15.25
C ILE A 254 2.75 -4.76 -15.68
N ARG A 255 3.48 -4.25 -16.68
CA ARG A 255 3.25 -2.92 -17.25
C ARG A 255 1.82 -2.76 -17.74
N LYS A 256 1.33 -3.70 -18.57
CA LYS A 256 -0.04 -3.65 -19.09
C LYS A 256 -1.05 -3.67 -17.93
N SER A 257 -0.86 -4.54 -16.94
CA SER A 257 -1.69 -4.62 -15.75
C SER A 257 -1.76 -3.32 -14.95
N ILE A 258 -0.62 -2.68 -14.71
CA ILE A 258 -0.55 -1.40 -14.01
C ILE A 258 -1.26 -0.31 -14.81
N THR A 259 -1.04 -0.24 -16.12
CA THR A 259 -1.67 0.76 -16.99
C THR A 259 -3.19 0.59 -17.08
N THR A 260 -3.67 -0.63 -17.33
CA THR A 260 -5.10 -0.90 -17.54
C THR A 260 -5.89 -1.07 -16.26
N GLY A 261 -5.23 -1.34 -15.13
CA GLY A 261 -5.90 -1.71 -13.89
C GLY A 261 -6.62 -3.06 -13.99
N THR A 262 -6.11 -3.99 -14.80
CA THR A 262 -6.72 -5.31 -15.02
C THR A 262 -5.74 -6.46 -14.82
N GLY A 263 -6.25 -7.66 -14.56
CA GLY A 263 -5.43 -8.88 -14.47
C GLY A 263 -4.90 -9.30 -15.84
N VAL A 264 -3.64 -8.97 -16.12
CA VAL A 264 -2.90 -9.35 -17.33
C VAL A 264 -1.71 -10.19 -16.93
N TYR A 265 -1.57 -11.33 -17.57
CA TYR A 265 -0.57 -12.34 -17.24
C TYR A 265 0.18 -12.78 -18.49
N TYR A 266 1.29 -13.49 -18.30
CA TYR A 266 2.03 -14.13 -19.38
C TYR A 266 1.70 -15.62 -19.43
N SER A 267 1.15 -16.07 -20.56
CA SER A 267 0.86 -17.49 -20.78
C SER A 267 2.09 -18.19 -21.33
N ARG A 268 2.68 -19.09 -20.53
CA ARG A 268 3.86 -19.88 -20.96
C ARG A 268 3.57 -20.80 -22.16
N SER A 269 2.36 -21.34 -22.24
CA SER A 269 1.97 -22.25 -23.33
C SER A 269 1.65 -21.52 -24.63
N ARG A 270 1.06 -20.32 -24.54
CA ARG A 270 0.76 -19.48 -25.73
C ARG A 270 1.90 -18.54 -26.10
N GLN A 271 2.89 -18.39 -25.21
CA GLN A 271 3.99 -17.43 -25.30
C GLN A 271 3.51 -16.00 -25.59
N SER A 272 2.39 -15.62 -24.99
CA SER A 272 1.72 -14.35 -25.24
C SER A 272 1.12 -13.76 -23.96
N LEU A 273 0.81 -12.46 -23.99
CA LEU A 273 -0.01 -11.84 -22.96
C LEU A 273 -1.42 -12.46 -22.96
N TRP A 274 -1.99 -12.56 -21.77
CA TRP A 274 -3.34 -13.05 -21.51
C TRP A 274 -4.04 -12.12 -20.55
N GLN A 275 -5.05 -11.41 -21.04
CA GLN A 275 -5.93 -10.59 -20.21
C GLN A 275 -7.11 -11.43 -19.73
N LYS A 276 -7.29 -11.51 -18.41
CA LYS A 276 -8.31 -12.37 -17.82
C LYS A 276 -9.72 -11.86 -18.17
N GLY A 277 -10.55 -12.75 -18.69
CA GLY A 277 -11.97 -12.49 -18.96
C GLY A 277 -12.28 -11.81 -20.29
N GLU A 278 -11.28 -11.50 -21.12
CA GLU A 278 -11.48 -10.83 -22.42
C GLU A 278 -12.42 -11.63 -23.34
N THR A 279 -12.35 -12.96 -23.30
CA THR A 279 -13.23 -13.85 -24.09
C THR A 279 -14.40 -14.41 -23.27
N SER A 280 -14.20 -14.68 -21.99
CA SER A 280 -15.16 -15.43 -21.16
C SER A 280 -16.09 -14.56 -20.32
N GLY A 281 -15.88 -13.24 -20.27
CA GLY A 281 -16.60 -12.31 -19.39
C GLY A 281 -16.16 -12.34 -17.91
N ASN A 282 -15.30 -13.29 -17.52
CA ASN A 282 -14.79 -13.39 -16.15
C ASN A 282 -13.60 -12.45 -15.93
N THR A 283 -13.86 -11.15 -15.93
CA THR A 283 -12.87 -10.08 -15.87
C THR A 283 -12.31 -9.86 -14.47
N GLN A 284 -11.21 -9.11 -14.40
CA GLN A 284 -10.56 -8.75 -13.15
C GLN A 284 -10.18 -7.28 -13.16
N ARG A 285 -10.51 -6.58 -12.07
CA ARG A 285 -9.93 -5.29 -11.74
C ARG A 285 -8.74 -5.53 -10.82
N LEU A 286 -7.57 -5.06 -11.21
CA LEU A 286 -6.36 -5.14 -10.40
C LEU A 286 -6.37 -4.01 -9.38
N THR A 287 -6.30 -4.36 -8.11
CA THR A 287 -6.20 -3.39 -7.02
C THR A 287 -4.76 -3.20 -6.56
N ARG A 288 -3.95 -4.27 -6.54
CA ARG A 288 -2.58 -4.22 -6.03
C ARG A 288 -1.68 -5.33 -6.56
N ILE A 289 -0.40 -5.00 -6.71
CA ILE A 289 0.73 -5.90 -6.93
C ILE A 289 1.69 -5.75 -5.75
N ASP A 290 1.98 -6.86 -5.08
CA ASP A 290 3.05 -6.97 -4.11
C ASP A 290 4.15 -7.88 -4.63
N ALA A 291 5.39 -7.62 -4.23
CA ALA A 291 6.48 -8.60 -4.29
C ALA A 291 6.62 -9.27 -2.91
N ASP A 292 7.12 -10.51 -2.88
CA ASP A 292 7.50 -11.15 -1.63
C ASP A 292 8.82 -10.61 -1.06
N CYS A 293 9.36 -11.25 -0.02
CA CYS A 293 10.42 -10.67 0.81
C CYS A 293 11.79 -10.60 0.10
N ASP A 294 12.09 -11.56 -0.77
CA ASP A 294 13.27 -11.60 -1.65
C ASP A 294 12.95 -11.16 -3.09
N ARG A 295 11.66 -10.93 -3.38
CA ARG A 295 11.14 -10.30 -4.59
C ARG A 295 11.35 -11.13 -5.84
N ASP A 296 11.21 -12.44 -5.69
CA ASP A 296 11.19 -13.38 -6.80
C ASP A 296 9.80 -13.92 -7.13
N ALA A 297 8.81 -13.67 -6.28
CA ALA A 297 7.40 -13.91 -6.57
C ALA A 297 6.55 -12.65 -6.39
N LEU A 298 5.41 -12.67 -7.09
CA LEU A 298 4.43 -11.59 -7.05
C LEU A 298 3.11 -12.08 -6.46
N ARG A 299 2.39 -11.16 -5.82
CA ARG A 299 0.98 -11.33 -5.47
C ARG A 299 0.15 -10.25 -6.16
N PHE A 300 -0.81 -10.67 -6.97
CA PHE A 300 -1.81 -9.78 -7.55
C PHE A 300 -3.10 -9.88 -6.73
N THR A 301 -3.53 -8.79 -6.14
CA THR A 301 -4.85 -8.68 -5.51
C THR A 301 -5.84 -8.12 -6.54
N VAL A 302 -6.95 -8.83 -6.75
CA VAL A 302 -7.93 -8.50 -7.78
C VAL A 302 -9.35 -8.57 -7.25
N GLU A 303 -10.21 -7.73 -7.82
CA GLU A 303 -11.65 -7.89 -7.73
C GLU A 303 -12.11 -8.71 -8.94
N GLN A 304 -12.59 -9.92 -8.67
CA GLN A 304 -13.04 -10.87 -9.69
C GLN A 304 -14.52 -10.61 -10.01
N THR A 305 -14.83 -10.45 -11.31
CA THR A 305 -16.21 -10.41 -11.81
C THR A 305 -16.50 -11.65 -12.66
N GLY A 306 -17.76 -12.05 -12.75
CA GLY A 306 -18.21 -13.23 -13.48
C GLY A 306 -18.19 -14.52 -12.65
N SER A 307 -18.21 -15.67 -13.31
CA SER A 307 -18.41 -16.98 -12.65
C SER A 307 -17.19 -17.49 -11.87
N GLY A 308 -15.99 -16.96 -12.13
CA GLY A 308 -14.81 -17.33 -11.38
C GLY A 308 -13.47 -17.15 -12.10
N PHE A 309 -12.39 -17.46 -11.39
CA PHE A 309 -11.04 -17.42 -11.94
C PHE A 309 -10.77 -18.59 -12.89
N CYS A 310 -11.19 -19.79 -12.53
CA CYS A 310 -10.80 -21.01 -13.23
C CYS A 310 -11.56 -21.19 -14.55
N HIS A 311 -10.91 -21.79 -15.54
CA HIS A 311 -11.52 -22.17 -16.81
C HIS A 311 -12.56 -23.31 -16.67
N LEU A 312 -12.58 -24.00 -15.53
CA LEU A 312 -13.58 -25.00 -15.17
C LEU A 312 -14.86 -24.39 -14.58
N GLY A 313 -14.96 -23.06 -14.50
CA GLY A 313 -16.11 -22.37 -13.91
C GLY A 313 -16.10 -22.32 -12.38
N THR A 314 -14.99 -22.68 -11.73
CA THR A 314 -14.81 -22.53 -10.28
C THR A 314 -14.22 -21.17 -9.93
N THR A 315 -14.50 -20.70 -8.70
CA THR A 315 -14.02 -19.40 -8.20
C THR A 315 -12.49 -19.35 -8.09
N SER A 316 -11.85 -20.48 -7.77
CA SER A 316 -10.40 -20.65 -7.70
C SER A 316 -9.94 -21.87 -8.50
N CYS A 317 -8.68 -21.86 -8.95
CA CYS A 317 -7.99 -23.03 -9.49
C CYS A 317 -7.77 -24.13 -8.44
N PHE A 318 -7.92 -23.83 -7.16
CA PHE A 318 -7.67 -24.76 -6.05
C PHE A 318 -8.94 -25.41 -5.48
N GLY A 319 -10.05 -25.30 -6.22
CA GLY A 319 -11.34 -25.87 -5.84
C GLY A 319 -12.35 -24.82 -5.35
N ASP A 320 -13.38 -25.31 -4.70
CA ASP A 320 -14.46 -24.47 -4.16
C ASP A 320 -14.02 -23.75 -2.89
N SER A 321 -14.65 -22.60 -2.61
CA SER A 321 -14.46 -21.94 -1.33
C SER A 321 -14.97 -22.80 -0.18
N THR A 322 -14.36 -22.65 1.00
CA THR A 322 -14.71 -23.37 2.22
C THR A 322 -14.89 -22.42 3.40
N GLY A 323 -15.47 -22.91 4.50
CA GLY A 323 -15.64 -22.13 5.73
C GLY A 323 -16.48 -20.88 5.55
N LEU A 324 -16.06 -19.77 6.17
CA LEU A 324 -16.81 -18.52 6.15
C LEU A 324 -16.96 -17.92 4.75
N ASP A 325 -15.96 -18.03 3.87
CA ASP A 325 -16.09 -17.49 2.51
C ASP A 325 -17.22 -18.19 1.72
N ARG A 326 -17.31 -19.53 1.84
CA ARG A 326 -18.43 -20.29 1.28
C ARG A 326 -19.75 -19.87 1.88
N LEU A 327 -19.81 -19.67 3.20
CA LEU A 327 -21.01 -19.23 3.89
C LEU A 327 -21.47 -17.86 3.43
N THR A 328 -20.57 -16.86 3.40
CA THR A 328 -20.87 -15.50 2.93
C THR A 328 -21.36 -15.50 1.49
N ARG A 329 -20.74 -16.28 0.59
CA ARG A 329 -21.20 -16.41 -0.80
C ARG A 329 -22.56 -17.07 -0.89
N THR A 330 -22.81 -18.09 -0.06
CA THR A 330 -24.13 -18.73 0.00
C THR A 330 -25.20 -17.74 0.46
N ILE A 331 -24.93 -16.94 1.49
CA ILE A 331 -25.85 -15.90 1.97
C ILE A 331 -26.12 -14.88 0.85
N ALA A 332 -25.09 -14.37 0.19
CA ALA A 332 -25.23 -13.44 -0.94
C ALA A 332 -26.07 -14.04 -2.08
N ASP A 333 -25.83 -15.31 -2.44
CA ASP A 333 -26.65 -16.03 -3.42
C ASP A 333 -28.12 -16.13 -2.97
N ARG A 334 -28.40 -16.32 -1.67
CA ARG A 334 -29.78 -16.34 -1.16
C ARG A 334 -30.50 -14.99 -1.23
N ILE A 335 -29.80 -13.88 -1.43
CA ILE A 335 -30.46 -12.58 -1.66
C ILE A 335 -31.18 -12.59 -3.01
N GLU A 336 -30.58 -13.19 -4.04
CA GLU A 336 -31.11 -13.16 -5.41
C GLU A 336 -31.80 -14.48 -5.81
N HIS A 337 -31.24 -15.62 -5.39
CA HIS A 337 -31.62 -16.97 -5.84
C HIS A 337 -32.05 -17.87 -4.67
N ALA A 338 -32.81 -17.32 -3.71
CA ALA A 338 -33.35 -18.11 -2.62
C ALA A 338 -34.31 -19.22 -3.12
N PRO A 339 -34.09 -20.49 -2.76
CA PRO A 339 -35.06 -21.55 -3.01
C PRO A 339 -36.29 -21.31 -2.13
N GLN A 340 -37.44 -21.84 -2.58
CA GLN A 340 -38.67 -21.75 -1.82
C GLN A 340 -38.49 -22.34 -0.41
N GLY A 341 -38.87 -21.57 0.61
CA GLY A 341 -38.71 -21.97 2.02
C GLY A 341 -37.31 -21.77 2.60
N SER A 342 -36.41 -21.05 1.91
CA SER A 342 -35.07 -20.74 2.45
C SER A 342 -35.15 -20.02 3.80
N TYR A 343 -34.52 -20.60 4.82
CA TYR A 343 -34.42 -20.00 6.15
C TYR A 343 -33.59 -18.71 6.13
N THR A 344 -32.46 -18.69 5.41
CA THR A 344 -31.65 -17.48 5.20
C THR A 344 -32.47 -16.35 4.60
N ARG A 345 -33.32 -16.65 3.60
CA ARG A 345 -34.20 -15.64 3.01
C ARG A 345 -35.19 -15.07 4.01
N ARG A 346 -35.82 -15.94 4.82
CA ARG A 346 -36.73 -15.52 5.89
C ARG A 346 -36.05 -14.60 6.90
N LEU A 347 -34.79 -14.89 7.27
CA LEU A 347 -34.01 -14.05 8.18
C LEU A 347 -33.70 -12.68 7.57
N LEU A 348 -33.36 -12.63 6.28
CA LEU A 348 -33.11 -11.39 5.55
C LEU A 348 -34.37 -10.52 5.45
N ASP A 349 -35.54 -11.15 5.27
CA ASP A 349 -36.83 -10.44 5.15
C ASP A 349 -37.44 -10.06 6.51
N ASP A 350 -36.97 -10.63 7.64
CA ASP A 350 -37.47 -10.36 9.01
C ASP A 350 -36.33 -9.96 9.96
N PRO A 351 -35.99 -8.64 10.03
CA PRO A 351 -34.95 -8.15 10.92
C PRO A 351 -35.20 -8.40 12.40
N SER A 352 -36.46 -8.56 12.81
CA SER A 352 -36.82 -8.79 14.21
C SER A 352 -36.49 -10.23 14.63
N LEU A 353 -36.81 -11.19 13.76
CA LEU A 353 -36.43 -12.59 13.92
C LEU A 353 -34.91 -12.75 13.93
N LEU A 354 -34.22 -12.14 12.97
CA LEU A 354 -32.76 -12.19 12.91
C LEU A 354 -32.12 -11.62 14.17
N GLY A 355 -32.58 -10.46 14.64
CA GLY A 355 -32.09 -9.86 15.89
C GLY A 355 -32.40 -10.68 17.13
N ALA A 356 -33.52 -11.40 17.16
CA ALA A 356 -33.83 -12.35 18.24
C ALA A 356 -32.86 -13.53 18.25
N LYS A 357 -32.63 -14.16 17.08
CA LYS A 357 -31.67 -15.28 16.95
C LYS A 357 -30.26 -14.85 17.33
N ILE A 358 -29.77 -13.70 16.86
CA ILE A 358 -28.43 -13.20 17.25
C ILE A 358 -28.27 -13.10 18.78
N ARG A 359 -29.29 -12.60 19.49
CA ARG A 359 -29.25 -12.51 20.96
C ARG A 359 -29.26 -13.89 21.61
N GLU A 360 -30.15 -14.77 21.16
CA GLU A 360 -30.27 -16.14 21.65
C GLU A 360 -28.93 -16.88 21.53
N GLU A 361 -28.35 -16.95 20.33
CA GLU A 361 -27.08 -17.70 20.14
C GLU A 361 -25.89 -17.04 20.86
N ALA A 362 -25.91 -15.71 21.02
CA ALA A 362 -24.87 -15.02 21.77
C ALA A 362 -24.95 -15.33 23.27
N ASP A 363 -26.16 -15.39 23.83
CA ASP A 363 -26.38 -15.79 25.22
C ASP A 363 -26.00 -17.27 25.43
N GLU A 364 -26.32 -18.15 24.48
CA GLU A 364 -25.94 -19.57 24.50
C GLU A 364 -24.43 -19.76 24.41
N LEU A 365 -23.74 -19.00 23.56
CA LEU A 365 -22.28 -18.99 23.48
C LEU A 365 -21.63 -18.56 24.81
N ILE A 366 -22.20 -17.56 25.49
CA ILE A 366 -21.72 -17.11 26.81
C ILE A 366 -21.95 -18.19 27.87
N ALA A 367 -23.06 -18.91 27.78
CA ALA A 367 -23.44 -19.94 28.74
C ALA A 367 -22.76 -21.30 28.50
N ALA A 368 -22.12 -21.51 27.34
CA ALA A 368 -21.51 -22.77 26.97
C ALA A 368 -20.48 -23.25 28.00
N GLU A 369 -20.70 -24.46 28.54
CA GLU A 369 -19.82 -25.04 29.57
C GLU A 369 -18.71 -25.91 28.97
N SER A 370 -18.89 -26.34 27.72
CA SER A 370 -17.91 -27.14 26.98
C SER A 370 -17.39 -26.43 25.73
N LYS A 371 -16.17 -26.80 25.34
CA LYS A 371 -15.59 -26.35 24.06
C LYS A 371 -16.47 -26.73 22.86
N SER A 372 -17.17 -27.86 22.93
CA SER A 372 -18.00 -28.33 21.81
C SER A 372 -19.24 -27.46 21.64
N GLU A 373 -19.93 -27.14 22.74
CA GLU A 373 -21.07 -26.22 22.73
C GLU A 373 -20.62 -24.84 22.26
N ALA A 374 -19.54 -24.30 22.85
CA ALA A 374 -19.02 -23.00 22.44
C ALA A 374 -18.67 -22.92 20.95
N VAL A 375 -18.22 -24.02 20.33
CA VAL A 375 -17.96 -24.06 18.88
C VAL A 375 -19.25 -24.02 18.06
N HIS A 376 -20.30 -24.72 18.49
CA HIS A 376 -21.59 -24.70 17.80
C HIS A 376 -22.25 -23.33 17.93
N GLU A 377 -22.34 -22.77 19.14
CA GLU A 377 -22.98 -21.48 19.34
C GLU A 377 -22.21 -20.35 18.66
N ALA A 378 -20.87 -20.41 18.67
CA ALA A 378 -20.06 -19.46 17.89
C ALA A 378 -20.32 -19.55 16.39
N ALA A 379 -20.54 -20.76 15.85
CA ALA A 379 -20.85 -20.94 14.44
C ALA A 379 -22.21 -20.31 14.09
N ASP A 380 -23.21 -20.46 14.96
CA ASP A 380 -24.54 -19.90 14.75
C ASP A 380 -24.54 -18.37 14.89
N VAL A 381 -23.85 -17.82 15.90
CA VAL A 381 -23.61 -16.38 16.02
C VAL A 381 -22.96 -15.82 14.76
N LEU A 382 -21.91 -16.48 14.24
CA LEU A 382 -21.22 -16.05 13.01
C LEU A 382 -22.15 -16.08 11.80
N PHE A 383 -22.99 -17.12 11.66
CA PHE A 383 -23.96 -17.21 10.57
C PHE A 383 -24.98 -16.08 10.61
N PHE A 384 -25.60 -15.81 11.77
CA PHE A 384 -26.61 -14.76 11.90
C PHE A 384 -25.98 -13.37 11.77
N ALA A 385 -24.80 -13.15 12.33
CA ALA A 385 -24.06 -11.89 12.18
C ALA A 385 -23.70 -11.62 10.71
N LEU A 386 -23.20 -12.63 9.98
CA LEU A 386 -22.93 -12.50 8.55
C LEU A 386 -24.22 -12.27 7.74
N THR A 387 -25.32 -12.92 8.10
CA THR A 387 -26.63 -12.70 7.46
C THR A 387 -27.12 -11.27 7.70
N ARG A 388 -26.81 -10.66 8.84
CA ARG A 388 -27.16 -9.28 9.17
C ARG A 388 -26.30 -8.25 8.42
N ALA A 389 -25.06 -8.61 8.10
CA ALA A 389 -24.08 -7.75 7.43
C ALA A 389 -24.11 -7.86 5.89
N ALA A 390 -24.77 -8.88 5.36
CA ALA A 390 -25.05 -9.06 3.94
C ALA A 390 -26.18 -8.11 3.49
#